data_AF-A0A0R1NYZ6-F1
#
_entry.id   AF-A0A0R1NYZ6-F1
#
_cell.length_a   1.000
_cell.length_b   1.000
_cell.length_c   1.000
_cell.angle_alpha   90.00
_cell.angle_beta   90.00
_cell.angle_gamma   90.00
#
_symmetry.space_group_name_H-M   'P 1'
#
loop_
_entity.id
_entity.type
_entity.pdbx_description
1 polymer ?
#
loop_
_entity_poly.entity_id
_entity_poly.type
_entity_poly.pdbx_seq_one_letter_code
_entity_poly.pdbx_strand_id
1 'polypeptide(L)'
;MKLLSTAIGDFWMNADKIVLPFKAVDVTDIVNKRYTYSVDQSIILIPELPEHFSYSELALESNIKLYQHHKNDWCTDEFYSGTLWEINDKILGVANYVDNGQLDEHEKPSDLGFPSYFDIDDRYRGQLLFQVTYKSLDGYQLLDKQGIDDLSIDFSFEEMSLWINSRK
;
A
#
# COMPACT_ATOMS: atom_id res chain seq x y z
N MET A 1 13.02 3.71 -9.66
CA MET A 1 13.62 4.25 -8.41
C MET A 1 13.76 3.11 -7.38
N LYS A 2 14.51 3.26 -6.27
CA LYS A 2 14.69 2.17 -5.27
C LYS A 2 14.26 2.52 -3.84
N LEU A 3 13.98 3.79 -3.57
CA LEU A 3 13.59 4.29 -2.26
C LEU A 3 12.58 5.42 -2.48
N LEU A 4 11.46 5.37 -1.77
CA LEU A 4 10.50 6.45 -1.66
C LEU A 4 10.66 7.06 -0.27
N SER A 5 11.05 8.34 -0.22
CA SER A 5 11.09 9.10 1.04
C SER A 5 9.85 9.97 1.16
N THR A 6 9.12 9.83 2.26
CA THR A 6 7.93 10.64 2.56
C THR A 6 8.10 11.40 3.87
N ALA A 7 7.08 12.16 4.26
CA ALA A 7 7.07 12.82 5.58
C ALA A 7 6.97 11.83 6.76
N ILE A 8 6.57 10.58 6.52
CA ILE A 8 6.34 9.57 7.56
C ILE A 8 7.50 8.58 7.66
N GLY A 9 8.15 8.28 6.54
CA GLY A 9 9.26 7.36 6.52
C GLY A 9 9.76 7.08 5.12
N ASP A 10 10.77 6.22 5.08
CA ASP A 10 11.31 5.70 3.83
C ASP A 10 10.70 4.34 3.54
N PHE A 11 10.39 4.08 2.27
CA PHE A 11 9.79 2.84 1.79
C PHE A 11 10.61 2.27 0.62
N TRP A 12 10.80 0.96 0.61
CA TRP A 12 11.45 0.24 -0.48
C TRP A 12 10.80 -1.13 -0.68
N MET A 13 11.08 -1.77 -1.82
CA MET A 13 10.62 -3.12 -2.08
C MET A 13 11.77 -4.10 -1.95
N ASN A 14 11.52 -5.22 -1.29
CA ASN A 14 12.47 -6.30 -1.12
C ASN A 14 11.88 -7.59 -1.69
N ALA A 15 12.60 -8.24 -2.60
CA ALA A 15 12.29 -9.57 -3.07
C ALA A 15 13.42 -10.53 -2.71
N ASP A 16 13.15 -11.51 -1.86
CA ASP A 16 14.12 -12.50 -1.38
C ASP A 16 15.49 -11.91 -0.97
N LYS A 17 15.47 -10.78 -0.22
CA LYS A 17 16.65 -10.02 0.25
C LYS A 17 17.33 -9.15 -0.82
N ILE A 18 16.70 -8.96 -1.97
CA ILE A 18 17.15 -8.07 -3.04
C ILE A 18 16.25 -6.85 -3.08
N VAL A 19 16.84 -5.66 -2.91
CA VAL A 19 16.12 -4.40 -3.09
C VAL A 19 15.80 -4.20 -4.58
N LEU A 20 14.52 -4.28 -4.92
CA LEU A 20 14.03 -4.11 -6.27
C LEU A 20 13.81 -2.64 -6.62
N PRO A 21 14.08 -2.25 -7.88
CA PRO A 21 13.57 -0.99 -8.38
C PRO A 21 12.04 -1.06 -8.54
N PHE A 22 11.40 0.10 -8.48
CA PHE A 22 9.97 0.28 -8.68
C PHE A 22 9.69 1.64 -9.33
N LYS A 23 8.50 1.76 -9.91
CA LYS A 23 7.89 3.02 -10.32
C LYS A 23 6.95 3.51 -9.23
N ALA A 24 7.06 4.78 -8.86
CA ALA A 24 6.10 5.45 -7.98
C ALA A 24 5.15 6.31 -8.81
N VAL A 25 3.88 6.28 -8.46
CA VAL A 25 2.82 7.09 -9.08
C VAL A 25 2.07 7.81 -7.98
N ASP A 26 2.17 9.14 -7.96
CA ASP A 26 1.36 9.97 -7.06
C ASP A 26 -0.08 10.00 -7.57
N VAL A 27 -1.01 9.57 -6.72
CA VAL A 27 -2.46 9.52 -6.97
C VAL A 27 -3.25 10.38 -5.98
N THR A 28 -2.57 11.25 -5.23
CA THR A 28 -3.16 12.10 -4.19
C THR A 28 -4.35 12.91 -4.71
N ASP A 29 -4.21 13.55 -5.87
CA ASP A 29 -5.28 14.34 -6.49
C ASP A 29 -6.50 13.49 -6.90
N ILE A 30 -6.28 12.21 -7.25
CA ILE A 30 -7.36 11.29 -7.64
C ILE A 30 -8.14 10.90 -6.39
N VAL A 31 -7.44 10.47 -5.34
CA VAL A 31 -8.04 10.13 -4.03
C VAL A 31 -8.82 11.33 -3.48
N ASN A 32 -8.22 12.52 -3.45
CA ASN A 32 -8.84 13.73 -2.91
C ASN A 32 -10.05 14.26 -3.71
N LYS A 33 -10.21 13.87 -4.97
CA LYS A 33 -11.41 14.19 -5.76
C LYS A 33 -12.54 13.19 -5.55
N ARG A 34 -12.21 11.97 -5.11
CA ARG A 34 -13.16 10.86 -4.98
C ARG A 34 -13.82 10.83 -3.61
N TYR A 35 -13.03 11.09 -2.56
CA TYR A 35 -13.49 10.99 -1.18
C TYR A 35 -13.82 12.34 -0.57
N THR A 36 -14.72 12.34 0.41
CA THR A 36 -15.16 13.53 1.13
C THR A 36 -14.02 14.21 1.89
N TYR A 37 -13.12 13.40 2.44
CA TYR A 37 -11.99 13.87 3.23
C TYR A 37 -10.69 13.73 2.44
N SER A 38 -9.78 14.69 2.63
CA SER A 38 -8.52 14.70 1.92
C SER A 38 -7.42 13.91 2.66
N VAL A 39 -6.53 13.31 1.89
CA VAL A 39 -5.25 12.78 2.33
C VAL A 39 -4.12 13.76 2.00
N ASP A 40 -3.03 13.67 2.76
CA ASP A 40 -1.82 14.48 2.53
C ASP A 40 -1.07 13.94 1.31
N GLN A 41 -0.96 12.61 1.21
CA GLN A 41 -0.32 11.95 0.09
C GLN A 41 -0.86 10.52 -0.09
N SER A 42 -0.94 10.09 -1.34
CA SER A 42 -1.22 8.71 -1.71
C SER A 42 -0.40 8.31 -2.93
N ILE A 43 0.41 7.25 -2.81
CA ILE A 43 1.34 6.80 -3.83
C ILE A 43 1.16 5.31 -4.10
N ILE A 44 1.02 4.95 -5.38
CA ILE A 44 1.12 3.57 -5.85
C ILE A 44 2.57 3.25 -6.18
N LEU A 45 3.03 2.09 -5.73
CA LEU A 45 4.36 1.54 -5.98
C LEU A 45 4.22 0.28 -6.83
N ILE A 46 4.91 0.28 -7.99
CA ILE A 46 4.84 -0.79 -8.99
C ILE A 46 6.25 -1.40 -9.14
N PRO A 47 6.49 -2.67 -8.76
CA PRO A 47 7.80 -3.30 -8.89
C PRO A 47 8.25 -3.39 -10.35
N GLU A 48 9.52 -3.07 -10.59
CA GLU A 48 10.19 -3.31 -11.87
C GLU A 48 10.80 -4.72 -11.86
N LEU A 49 10.06 -5.68 -12.42
CA LEU A 49 10.39 -7.10 -12.39
C LEU A 49 11.28 -7.47 -13.60
N PRO A 50 12.29 -8.35 -13.44
CA PRO A 50 13.07 -8.87 -14.56
C PRO A 50 12.18 -9.68 -15.52
N GLU A 51 12.66 -10.00 -16.72
CA GLU A 51 11.91 -10.73 -17.76
C GLU A 51 11.37 -12.08 -17.27
N HIS A 52 12.16 -12.76 -16.44
CA HIS A 52 11.76 -13.96 -15.73
C HIS A 52 12.02 -13.77 -14.25
N PHE A 53 11.01 -13.99 -13.41
CA PHE A 53 11.16 -14.01 -11.96
C PHE A 53 10.39 -15.16 -11.32
N SER A 54 10.89 -15.55 -10.15
CA SER A 54 10.20 -16.36 -9.17
C SER A 54 10.74 -15.93 -7.81
N TYR A 55 9.87 -15.48 -6.93
CA TYR A 55 10.24 -15.00 -5.60
C TYR A 55 9.43 -15.74 -4.54
N SER A 56 10.09 -16.13 -3.46
CA SER A 56 9.40 -16.65 -2.29
C SER A 56 8.64 -15.55 -1.54
N GLU A 57 9.20 -14.34 -1.52
CA GLU A 57 8.55 -13.15 -0.95
C GLU A 57 8.89 -11.90 -1.77
N LEU A 58 7.89 -11.05 -1.99
CA LEU A 58 8.02 -9.64 -2.37
C LEU A 58 7.29 -8.79 -1.35
N ALA A 59 8.04 -8.04 -0.54
CA ALA A 59 7.50 -7.21 0.53
C ALA A 59 7.73 -5.72 0.29
N LEU A 60 6.79 -4.90 0.76
CA LEU A 60 7.09 -3.51 1.04
C LEU A 60 7.78 -3.45 2.41
N GLU A 61 8.90 -2.75 2.49
CA GLU A 61 9.63 -2.52 3.73
C GLU A 61 9.73 -1.02 4.02
N SER A 62 9.99 -0.70 5.29
CA SER A 62 10.18 0.67 5.73
C SER A 62 11.16 0.78 6.90
N ASN A 63 11.72 1.97 7.09
CA ASN A 63 12.48 2.31 8.29
C ASN A 63 11.57 2.55 9.53
N ILE A 64 10.26 2.58 9.32
CA ILE A 64 9.25 2.67 10.37
C ILE A 64 9.18 1.34 11.13
N LYS A 65 9.28 1.41 12.46
CA LYS A 65 9.18 0.25 13.35
C LYS A 65 7.73 0.04 13.79
N LEU A 66 6.90 -0.55 12.93
CA LEU A 66 5.45 -0.69 13.16
C LEU A 66 5.07 -1.29 14.52
N TYR A 67 5.88 -2.21 15.07
CA TYR A 67 5.65 -2.79 16.41
C TYR A 67 5.73 -1.78 17.56
N GLN A 68 6.27 -0.58 17.33
CA GLN A 68 6.32 0.53 18.30
C GLN A 68 5.13 1.48 18.18
N HIS A 69 4.24 1.24 17.20
CA HIS A 69 3.12 2.11 16.86
C HIS A 69 1.77 1.44 17.13
N HIS A 70 0.73 2.24 17.32
CA HIS A 70 -0.62 1.73 17.54
C HIS A 70 -1.19 1.23 16.20
N LYS A 71 -1.54 -0.06 16.12
CA LYS A 71 -2.36 -0.58 15.03
C LYS A 71 -3.78 -0.08 15.25
N ASN A 72 -4.27 0.71 14.29
CA ASN A 72 -5.60 1.30 14.38
C ASN A 72 -6.66 0.30 13.90
N ASP A 73 -6.55 -0.15 12.64
CA ASP A 73 -7.50 -1.11 12.07
C ASP A 73 -6.89 -1.91 10.91
N TRP A 74 -7.58 -2.97 10.49
CA TRP A 74 -7.41 -3.62 9.20
C TRP A 74 -8.30 -2.91 8.18
N CYS A 75 -7.75 -2.59 7.02
CA CYS A 75 -8.50 -2.03 5.90
C CYS A 75 -8.30 -2.99 4.72
N THR A 76 -9.22 -3.95 4.59
CA THR A 76 -9.16 -5.06 3.63
C THR A 76 -10.51 -5.20 2.96
N ASP A 77 -10.50 -5.46 1.66
CA ASP A 77 -11.68 -5.81 0.85
C ASP A 77 -11.28 -6.86 -0.20
N GLU A 78 -12.20 -7.23 -1.09
CA GLU A 78 -11.97 -8.25 -2.12
C GLU A 78 -10.87 -7.87 -3.15
N PHE A 79 -10.39 -6.62 -3.16
CA PHE A 79 -9.36 -6.13 -4.08
C PHE A 79 -8.10 -5.59 -3.41
N TYR A 80 -8.02 -5.62 -2.08
CA TYR A 80 -6.81 -5.20 -1.37
C TYR A 80 -6.71 -5.76 0.04
N SER A 81 -5.49 -6.00 0.49
CA SER A 81 -5.17 -6.33 1.87
C SER A 81 -4.31 -5.24 2.47
N GLY A 82 -4.78 -4.66 3.58
CA GLY A 82 -4.19 -3.45 4.14
C GLY A 82 -4.37 -3.31 5.63
N THR A 83 -3.59 -2.41 6.21
CA THR A 83 -3.65 -2.07 7.63
C THR A 83 -3.34 -0.59 7.84
N LEU A 84 -3.92 -0.03 8.91
CA LEU A 84 -3.72 1.34 9.36
C LEU A 84 -2.91 1.39 10.65
N TRP A 85 -1.98 2.34 10.73
CA TRP A 85 -1.14 2.59 11.90
C TRP A 85 -1.08 4.07 12.26
N GLU A 86 -1.10 4.38 13.55
CA GLU A 86 -0.88 5.73 14.05
C GLU A 86 0.62 5.96 14.27
N ILE A 87 1.18 6.90 13.52
CA ILE A 87 2.61 7.21 13.49
C ILE A 87 2.79 8.69 13.75
N ASN A 88 3.21 9.03 14.96
CA ASN A 88 3.36 10.41 15.43
C ASN A 88 2.05 11.20 15.27
N ASP A 89 2.04 12.26 14.45
CA ASP A 89 0.89 13.11 14.15
C ASP A 89 0.11 12.66 12.89
N LYS A 90 0.39 11.46 12.39
CA LYS A 90 -0.19 10.91 11.15
C LYS A 90 -0.87 9.57 11.37
N ILE A 91 -1.87 9.29 10.54
CA ILE A 91 -2.38 7.94 10.30
C ILE A 91 -1.83 7.48 8.94
N LEU A 92 -1.19 6.32 8.93
CA LEU A 92 -0.60 5.68 7.76
C LEU A 92 -1.42 4.44 7.41
N GLY A 93 -1.95 4.41 6.19
CA GLY A 93 -2.41 3.19 5.56
C GLY A 93 -1.34 2.63 4.63
N VAL A 94 -1.17 1.30 4.68
CA VAL A 94 -0.46 0.57 3.62
C VAL A 94 -1.25 -0.66 3.20
N ALA A 95 -1.32 -0.90 1.89
CA ALA A 95 -1.94 -2.09 1.32
C ALA A 95 -1.20 -2.62 0.10
N ASN A 96 -1.46 -3.88 -0.22
CA ASN A 96 -1.17 -4.48 -1.52
C ASN A 96 -2.48 -4.78 -2.27
N TYR A 97 -2.40 -4.80 -3.60
CA TYR A 97 -3.51 -5.23 -4.45
C TYR A 97 -3.69 -6.73 -4.32
N VAL A 98 -4.93 -7.20 -4.21
CA VAL A 98 -5.28 -8.59 -4.43
C VAL A 98 -6.29 -8.67 -5.57
N ASP A 99 -6.30 -9.78 -6.30
CA ASP A 99 -7.46 -10.13 -7.12
C ASP A 99 -8.34 -11.09 -6.32
N ASN A 100 -9.66 -10.96 -6.41
CA ASN A 100 -10.61 -11.89 -5.79
C ASN A 100 -10.56 -13.25 -6.53
N GLY A 101 -9.39 -13.89 -6.51
CA GLY A 101 -8.92 -14.76 -7.58
C GLY A 101 -7.82 -15.72 -7.13
N GLN A 102 -6.59 -15.52 -7.62
CA GLN A 102 -5.44 -16.35 -7.24
C GLN A 102 -4.46 -15.56 -6.38
N LEU A 103 -4.32 -14.27 -6.61
CA LEU A 103 -3.35 -13.40 -5.94
C LEU A 103 -3.72 -13.15 -4.47
N ASP A 104 -5.00 -13.22 -4.11
CA ASP A 104 -5.47 -13.21 -2.71
C ASP A 104 -4.93 -14.38 -1.88
N GLU A 105 -4.72 -15.56 -2.48
CA GLU A 105 -4.08 -16.70 -1.81
C GLU A 105 -2.57 -16.50 -1.59
N HIS A 106 -1.99 -15.48 -2.23
CA HIS A 106 -0.55 -15.19 -2.22
C HIS A 106 -0.19 -13.94 -1.43
N GLU A 107 -1.06 -13.48 -0.53
CA GLU A 107 -0.81 -12.32 0.34
C GLU A 107 -0.66 -12.74 1.81
N LYS A 108 0.24 -12.06 2.53
CA LYS A 108 0.20 -11.95 4.00
C LYS A 108 1.06 -10.76 4.44
N PRO A 109 0.98 -10.32 5.70
CA PRO A 109 1.97 -9.42 6.27
C PRO A 109 3.36 -10.07 6.30
N SER A 110 4.38 -9.28 5.96
CA SER A 110 5.79 -9.64 6.12
C SER A 110 6.16 -9.72 7.60
N ASP A 111 7.38 -10.21 7.91
CA ASP A 111 7.91 -10.23 9.28
C ASP A 111 7.95 -8.83 9.93
N LEU A 112 7.99 -7.77 9.12
CA LEU A 112 7.98 -6.37 9.57
C LEU A 112 6.56 -5.79 9.73
N GLY A 113 5.53 -6.56 9.38
CA GLY A 113 4.12 -6.19 9.50
C GLY A 113 3.56 -5.41 8.31
N PHE A 114 4.39 -5.09 7.31
CA PHE A 114 3.93 -4.47 6.06
C PHE A 114 3.40 -5.52 5.08
N PRO A 115 2.49 -5.14 4.15
CA PRO A 115 1.96 -6.05 3.14
C PRO A 115 3.05 -6.69 2.27
N SER A 116 2.82 -7.93 1.87
CA SER A 116 3.73 -8.70 1.03
C SER A 116 3.00 -9.76 0.21
N TYR A 117 3.66 -10.18 -0.88
CA TYR A 117 3.25 -11.28 -1.74
C TYR A 117 4.20 -12.48 -1.58
N PHE A 118 3.70 -13.70 -1.70
CA PHE A 118 4.49 -14.93 -1.52
C PHE A 118 4.29 -15.91 -2.67
N ASP A 119 5.33 -16.70 -2.95
CA ASP A 119 5.32 -17.74 -3.98
C ASP A 119 4.83 -17.23 -5.34
N ILE A 120 5.32 -16.05 -5.72
CA ILE A 120 4.95 -15.37 -6.96
C ILE A 120 5.97 -15.62 -8.07
N ASP A 121 5.48 -15.71 -9.29
CA ASP A 121 6.28 -15.86 -10.50
C ASP A 121 5.69 -15.04 -11.67
N ASP A 122 6.25 -15.26 -12.85
CA ASP A 122 5.86 -14.59 -14.11
C ASP A 122 4.34 -14.49 -14.36
N ARG A 123 3.51 -15.40 -13.80
CA ARG A 123 2.04 -15.37 -13.93
C ARG A 123 1.41 -14.09 -13.35
N TYR A 124 2.01 -13.52 -12.31
CA TYR A 124 1.48 -12.33 -11.63
C TYR A 124 2.05 -11.01 -12.18
N ARG A 125 2.81 -11.08 -13.29
CA ARG A 125 3.41 -9.89 -13.89
C ARG A 125 2.35 -8.84 -14.24
N GLY A 126 2.59 -7.62 -13.76
CA GLY A 126 1.71 -6.48 -14.00
C GLY A 126 0.50 -6.41 -13.07
N GLN A 127 0.39 -7.30 -12.08
CA GLN A 127 -0.66 -7.30 -11.07
C GLN A 127 -0.16 -6.86 -9.69
N LEU A 128 1.13 -7.04 -9.41
CA LEU A 128 1.74 -6.75 -8.12
C LEU A 128 1.82 -5.25 -7.88
N LEU A 129 1.15 -4.75 -6.85
CA LEU A 129 1.07 -3.31 -6.53
C LEU A 129 1.03 -3.11 -5.03
N PHE A 130 1.67 -2.05 -4.56
CA PHE A 130 1.53 -1.56 -3.19
C PHE A 130 1.03 -0.13 -3.21
N GLN A 131 0.37 0.29 -2.15
CA GLN A 131 -0.03 1.68 -1.97
C GLN A 131 0.28 2.14 -0.56
N VAL A 132 0.81 3.35 -0.47
CA VAL A 132 1.12 4.06 0.77
C VAL A 132 0.30 5.34 0.79
N THR A 133 -0.58 5.48 1.78
CA THR A 133 -1.46 6.65 1.94
C THR A 133 -1.38 7.17 3.35
N TYR A 134 -1.35 8.49 3.51
CA TYR A 134 -1.37 9.07 4.85
C TYR A 134 -2.03 10.44 4.95
N LYS A 135 -2.48 10.77 6.15
CA LYS A 135 -3.09 12.05 6.51
C LYS A 135 -2.89 12.40 7.98
N SER A 136 -3.33 13.59 8.38
CA SER A 136 -3.32 14.02 9.78
C SER A 136 -4.10 13.07 10.70
N LEU A 137 -3.46 12.65 11.80
CA LEU A 137 -4.10 11.82 12.84
C LEU A 137 -5.20 12.57 13.57
N ASP A 138 -4.97 13.84 13.91
CA ASP A 138 -5.96 14.66 14.64
C ASP A 138 -7.27 14.78 13.85
N GLY A 139 -7.16 14.97 12.53
CA GLY A 139 -8.33 15.04 11.64
C GLY A 139 -9.09 13.72 11.58
N TYR A 140 -8.37 12.61 11.44
CA TYR A 140 -8.94 11.27 11.41
C TYR A 140 -9.66 10.91 12.73
N GLN A 141 -8.99 11.10 13.88
CA GLN A 141 -9.56 10.83 15.21
C GLN A 141 -10.76 11.72 15.54
N LEU A 142 -10.83 12.94 14.98
CA LEU A 142 -12.00 13.80 15.17
C LEU A 142 -13.24 13.23 14.47
N LEU A 143 -13.09 12.68 13.26
CA LEU A 143 -14.17 12.04 12.51
C LEU A 143 -14.63 10.76 13.21
N ASP A 144 -13.69 9.92 13.64
CA ASP A 144 -13.98 8.69 14.39
C ASP A 144 -14.79 8.98 15.68
N LYS A 145 -14.39 9.99 16.46
CA LYS A 145 -15.15 10.44 17.65
C LYS A 145 -16.57 10.92 17.35
N GLN A 146 -16.84 11.34 16.11
CA GLN A 146 -18.17 11.74 15.64
C GLN A 146 -18.97 10.55 15.07
N GLY A 147 -18.39 9.34 15.04
CA GLY A 147 -18.97 8.16 14.42
C GLY A 147 -19.00 8.25 12.89
N ILE A 148 -18.08 9.04 12.31
CA ILE A 148 -17.95 9.19 10.86
C ILE A 148 -16.83 8.30 10.39
N ASP A 149 -17.17 7.40 9.47
CA ASP A 149 -16.20 6.54 8.80
C ASP A 149 -15.45 7.32 7.70
N ASP A 150 -14.12 7.30 7.76
CA ASP A 150 -13.24 8.05 6.87
C ASP A 150 -12.57 7.13 5.85
N LEU A 151 -13.33 6.79 4.81
CA LEU A 151 -12.88 5.92 3.70
C LEU A 151 -11.79 6.56 2.82
N SER A 152 -11.33 7.78 3.09
CA SER A 152 -10.29 8.42 2.27
C SER A 152 -8.91 7.79 2.43
N ILE A 153 -8.69 7.09 3.54
CA ILE A 153 -7.47 6.31 3.79
C ILE A 153 -7.59 4.86 3.32
N ASP A 154 -8.80 4.43 2.92
CA ASP A 154 -9.03 3.14 2.28
C ASP A 154 -8.49 3.13 0.86
N PHE A 155 -8.21 1.93 0.37
CA PHE A 155 -7.56 1.72 -0.91
C PHE A 155 -8.59 1.39 -1.99
N SER A 156 -8.51 2.06 -3.13
CA SER A 156 -9.41 1.80 -4.28
C SER A 156 -8.63 1.25 -5.46
N PHE A 157 -8.00 0.08 -5.28
CA PHE A 157 -7.15 -0.51 -6.31
C PHE A 157 -7.91 -0.88 -7.60
N GLU A 158 -9.22 -1.14 -7.53
CA GLU A 158 -10.06 -1.48 -8.69
C GLU A 158 -9.92 -0.44 -9.83
N GLU A 159 -10.01 0.84 -9.50
CA GLU A 159 -9.85 1.92 -10.47
C GLU A 159 -8.38 2.26 -10.78
N MET A 160 -7.49 1.96 -9.85
CA MET A 160 -6.05 2.09 -10.09
C MET A 160 -5.56 1.01 -11.06
N SER A 161 -6.17 -0.18 -11.05
CA SER A 161 -5.96 -1.24 -12.04
C SER A 161 -6.42 -0.80 -13.44
N LEU A 162 -7.57 -0.10 -13.55
CA LEU A 162 -8.03 0.52 -14.79
C LEU A 162 -7.05 1.60 -15.27
N TRP A 163 -6.53 2.42 -14.36
CA TRP A 163 -5.53 3.44 -14.68
C TRP A 163 -4.19 2.84 -15.14
N ILE A 164 -3.71 1.78 -14.49
CA ILE A 164 -2.48 1.06 -14.84
C ILE A 164 -2.62 0.39 -16.21
N ASN A 165 -3.78 -0.21 -16.49
CA ASN A 165 -4.05 -0.85 -17.77
C ASN A 165 -4.31 0.14 -18.92
N SER A 166 -4.78 1.36 -18.62
CA SER A 166 -4.99 2.42 -19.62
C SER A 166 -3.70 3.07 -20.16
N ARG A 167 -2.53 2.74 -19.59
CA ARG A 167 -1.21 3.26 -19.98
C ARG A 167 -0.31 2.22 -20.68
N LYS A 168 -0.85 1.06 -21.05
CA LYS A 168 -0.24 0.12 -22.01
C LYS A 168 -0.61 0.54 -23.43
#